data_AF-A0AAJ4D3Q9-F1
#
_entry.id   AF-A0AAJ4D3Q9-F1
#
_cell.length_a   1.000
_cell.length_b   1.000
_cell.length_c   1.000
_cell.angle_alpha   90.00
_cell.angle_beta   90.00
_cell.angle_gamma   90.00
#
_symmetry.space_group_name_H-M   'P 1'
#
loop_
_entity.id
_entity.type
_entity.pdbx_description
1 polymer ?
#
loop_
_entity_poly.entity_id
_entity_poly.type
_entity_poly.pdbx_seq_one_letter_code
_entity_poly.pdbx_strand_id
1 'polypeptide(L)' 'MKFELDLIKDKIEFFEALTLEELEKKINQQIENNQALMLRVGSVSHQTAVIDGRIMYSAVVHFKAE' A
#
# COMPACT_ATOMS: atom_id res chain seq x y z
N MET A 1 18.89 29.69 -7.79
CA MET A 1 17.61 29.00 -8.07
C MET A 1 17.53 27.81 -7.12
N LYS A 2 16.56 27.81 -6.20
CA LYS A 2 16.41 26.76 -5.20
C LYS A 2 15.37 25.79 -5.76
N PHE A 3 15.81 24.62 -6.26
CA PHE A 3 14.91 23.56 -6.69
C PHE A 3 14.32 22.93 -5.43
N GLU A 4 13.14 23.38 -5.02
CA GLU A 4 12.33 22.67 -4.04
C GLU A 4 11.53 21.63 -4.81
N LEU A 5 12.00 20.38 -4.76
CA LEU A 5 11.22 19.23 -5.20
C LEU A 5 10.06 19.08 -4.22
N ASP A 6 8.84 19.35 -4.68
CA ASP A 6 7.64 19.11 -3.90
C ASP A 6 7.35 17.59 -3.93
N LEU A 7 8.08 16.87 -3.09
CA LEU A 7 7.99 15.42 -2.99
C LEU A 7 6.67 15.03 -2.31
N ILE A 8 6.03 13.99 -2.84
CA ILE A 8 4.91 13.33 -2.16
C ILE A 8 5.44 12.85 -0.80
N LYS A 9 4.78 13.26 0.28
CA LYS A 9 5.16 12.89 1.65
C LYS A 9 4.33 11.76 2.21
N ASP A 10 3.08 11.68 1.80
CA ASP A 10 2.11 10.70 2.28
C ASP A 10 1.31 10.16 1.10
N LYS A 11 1.09 8.86 1.10
CA LYS A 11 0.28 8.14 0.11
C LYS A 11 -0.44 6.99 0.80
N ILE A 12 -1.75 6.94 0.65
CA ILE A 12 -2.58 5.83 1.14
C ILE A 12 -3.00 4.98 -0.05
N GLU A 13 -2.79 3.68 0.03
CA GLU A 13 -3.24 2.73 -0.99
C GLU A 13 -4.06 1.60 -0.36
N PHE A 14 -5.14 1.24 -1.05
CA PHE A 14 -6.04 0.16 -0.65
C PHE A 14 -5.79 -1.04 -1.54
N PHE A 15 -5.67 -2.21 -0.93
CA PHE A 15 -5.46 -3.47 -1.60
C PHE A 15 -6.55 -4.45 -1.20
N GLU A 16 -6.94 -5.29 -2.13
CA GLU A 16 -7.87 -6.40 -1.89
C GLU A 16 -7.47 -7.62 -2.72
N ALA A 17 -7.73 -8.81 -2.18
CA ALA A 17 -7.52 -10.07 -2.87
C ALA A 17 -8.33 -11.22 -2.26
N LEU A 18 -8.50 -12.30 -3.02
CA LEU A 18 -9.21 -13.50 -2.57
C LEU A 18 -8.32 -14.41 -1.71
N THR A 19 -7.00 -14.21 -1.74
CA THR A 19 -6.03 -14.91 -0.90
C THR A 19 -5.05 -13.94 -0.26
N LEU A 20 -4.47 -14.33 0.89
CA LEU A 20 -3.43 -13.55 1.54
C LEU A 20 -2.16 -13.45 0.69
N GLU A 21 -1.80 -14.51 -0.05
CA GLU A 21 -0.64 -14.52 -0.94
C GLU A 21 -0.77 -13.49 -2.07
N GLU A 22 -1.96 -13.39 -2.69
CA GLU A 22 -2.22 -12.37 -3.69
C GLU A 22 -2.18 -10.95 -3.11
N LEU A 23 -2.72 -10.77 -1.89
CA LEU A 23 -2.69 -9.49 -1.19
C LEU A 23 -1.24 -9.06 -0.91
N GLU A 24 -0.43 -9.98 -0.37
CA GLU A 24 0.98 -9.77 -0.08
C GLU A 24 1.77 -9.42 -1.36
N LYS A 25 1.56 -10.18 -2.44
CA LYS A 25 2.19 -9.91 -3.73
C LYS A 25 1.88 -8.51 -4.25
N LYS A 26 0.62 -8.07 -4.17
CA LYS A 26 0.20 -6.71 -4.60
C LYS A 26 0.87 -5.63 -3.76
N ILE A 27 0.92 -5.81 -2.44
CA ILE A 27 1.56 -4.87 -1.52
C ILE A 27 3.07 -4.78 -1.79
N ASN A 28 3.76 -5.92 -1.93
CA ASN A 28 5.19 -5.97 -2.21
C ASN A 28 5.55 -5.30 -3.55
N GLN A 29 4.76 -5.54 -4.59
CA GLN A 29 4.96 -4.85 -5.87
C GLN A 29 4.85 -3.33 -5.72
N GLN A 30 3.90 -2.87 -4.90
CA GLN A 30 3.70 -1.44 -4.70
C GLN A 30 4.76 -0.81 -3.78
N ILE A 31 5.35 -1.58 -2.86
CA ILE A 31 6.54 -1.18 -2.11
C ILE A 31 7.69 -0.88 -3.08
N GLU A 32 7.97 -1.77 -4.02
CA GLU A 32 9.03 -1.56 -5.03
C GLU A 32 8.77 -0.31 -5.88
N ASN A 33 7.54 -0.13 -6.34
CA ASN A 33 7.15 1.07 -7.11
C ASN A 33 7.34 2.36 -6.30
N ASN A 34 6.99 2.34 -5.02
CA ASN A 34 7.06 3.51 -4.14
C ASN A 34 8.50 3.86 -3.69
N GLN A 35 9.46 2.93 -3.83
CA GLN A 35 10.89 3.25 -3.63
C GLN A 35 11.37 4.33 -4.62
N ALA A 36 10.87 4.32 -5.87
CA ALA A 36 11.17 5.36 -6.85
C ALA A 36 10.65 6.75 -6.44
N LEU A 37 9.65 6.79 -5.55
CA LEU A 37 9.08 8.01 -4.97
C LEU A 37 9.69 8.36 -3.60
N MET A 38 10.72 7.63 -3.15
CA MET A 38 11.32 7.77 -1.82
C MET A 38 10.33 7.57 -0.66
N LEU A 39 9.25 6.82 -0.90
CA LEU A 39 8.27 6.47 0.12
C LEU A 39 8.56 5.09 0.70
N ARG A 40 8.31 4.92 2.00
CA ARG A 40 8.42 3.64 2.73
C ARG A 40 7.11 3.31 3.44
N VAL A 41 6.95 2.05 3.86
CA VAL A 41 5.77 1.64 4.65
C VAL A 41 5.83 2.28 6.04
N GLY A 42 4.88 3.16 6.33
CA GLY A 42 4.65 3.73 7.66
C GLY A 42 3.75 2.85 8.52
N SER A 43 2.67 2.32 7.95
CA SER A 43 1.78 1.38 8.63
C SER A 43 0.97 0.53 7.64
N VAL A 44 0.50 -0.62 8.13
CA VAL A 44 -0.40 -1.51 7.39
C VAL A 44 -1.55 -1.92 8.31
N SER A 45 -2.79 -1.69 7.88
CA SER A 45 -3.99 -2.15 8.58
C SER A 45 -4.71 -3.19 7.74
N HIS A 46 -5.01 -4.35 8.33
CA HIS A 46 -5.69 -5.44 7.63
C HIS A 46 -7.16 -5.51 8.04
N GLN A 47 -8.01 -5.88 7.07
CA GLN A 47 -9.40 -6.20 7.32
C GLN A 47 -9.81 -7.39 6.44
N THR A 48 -10.66 -8.24 6.99
CA THR A 48 -11.27 -9.36 6.27
C THR A 48 -12.78 -9.20 6.27
N ALA A 49 -13.41 -9.41 5.12
CA ALA A 49 -14.86 -9.38 4.96
C ALA A 49 -15.34 -10.65 4.24
N VAL A 50 -16.59 -11.02 4.43
CA VAL A 50 -17.26 -12.03 3.61
C VAL A 50 -18.16 -11.31 2.61
N ILE A 51 -17.88 -11.47 1.31
CA ILE A 51 -18.63 -10.87 0.20
C ILE A 51 -19.13 -12.02 -0.67
N ASP A 52 -20.44 -12.15 -0.85
CA ASP A 52 -21.07 -13.22 -1.63
C ASP A 52 -20.60 -14.63 -1.25
N GLY A 53 -20.42 -14.87 0.07
CA GLY A 53 -19.96 -16.14 0.61
C GLY A 53 -18.46 -16.43 0.43
N ARG A 54 -17.68 -15.48 -0.10
CA ARG A 54 -16.23 -15.59 -0.26
C ARG A 54 -15.52 -14.68 0.72
N ILE A 55 -14.40 -15.17 1.26
CA ILE A 55 -13.52 -14.34 2.09
C ILE A 55 -12.76 -13.38 1.16
N MET A 56 -12.86 -12.09 1.46
CA MET A 56 -12.08 -11.02 0.85
C MET A 56 -11.08 -10.51 1.88
N TYR A 57 -9.81 -10.53 1.52
CA TYR A 57 -8.74 -9.94 2.32
C TYR A 57 -8.44 -8.55 1.80
N SER A 58 -8.27 -7.59 2.70
CA SER A 58 -7.96 -6.22 2.35
C SER A 58 -6.90 -5.63 3.26
N ALA A 59 -6.15 -4.67 2.74
CA ALA A 59 -5.20 -3.89 3.52
C ALA A 59 -5.21 -2.43 3.09
N VAL A 60 -5.05 -1.54 4.07
CA VAL A 60 -4.73 -0.13 3.86
C VAL A 60 -3.26 0.05 4.21
N VAL A 61 -2.46 0.50 3.24
CA VAL A 61 -1.03 0.76 3.44
C VAL A 61 -0.81 2.26 3.39
N HIS A 62 -0.22 2.79 4.46
CA HIS A 62 0.30 4.15 4.49
C HIS A 62 1.76 4.12 4.07
N PHE A 63 2.03 4.65 2.89
CA PHE A 63 3.37 4.96 2.43
C PHE A 63 3.71 6.40 2.79
N LYS A 64 4.88 6.62 3.38
CA LYS A 64 5.35 7.94 3.75
C LYS A 64 6.83 8.14 3.47
N ALA A 65 7.22 9.37 3.18
CA ALA A 65 8.62 9.79 3.27
C ALA A 65 9.05 9.64 4.74
N GLU A 66 10.32 9.29 5.01
CA GLU A 66 10.82 9.04 6.38
C GLU A 66 10.35 10.10 7.41
#